data_AF-A0A7L0TIG7-F1
#
_entry.id   AF-A0A7L0TIG7-F1
#
_cell.length_a   1.000
_cell.length_b   1.000
_cell.length_c   1.000
_cell.angle_alpha   90.00
_cell.angle_beta   90.00
_cell.angle_gamma   90.00
#
_symmetry.space_group_name_H-M   'P 1'
#
loop_
_entity.id
_entity.type
_entity.pdbx_description
1 polymer ?
#
loop_
_entity_poly.entity_id
_entity_poly.type
_entity_poly.pdbx_seq_one_letter_code
_entity_poly.pdbx_strand_id
1 'polypeptide(L)'
;MEFTVIDYSIFALLLVLSSAIGLFYALSGDRQRTVQEFLLANRNMGFLPVALSLLATFQSAVAILGVPSEIYRFGTEYWFLGCSYLLGLLIPAHIFVPVFYRLRITSTYEYLELRFNKTVRVFGTITFIFQMPLSLPVTGFDLWSAVLTMGLVCTLYTTLGGLKAVIWTDVFQTLVMFAGQVAVIVVGAQRVGGMARVWRLAEQEGKISGIE
;
A
#
# COMPACT_ATOMS: atom_id res chain seq x y z
N MET A 1 -0.89 -7.41 -25.28
CA MET A 1 -1.41 -6.04 -25.13
C MET A 1 -0.20 -5.14 -25.22
N GLU A 2 -0.01 -4.47 -26.35
CA GLU A 2 1.07 -3.48 -26.46
C GLU A 2 0.63 -2.22 -25.71
N PHE A 3 1.48 -1.71 -24.83
CA PHE A 3 1.23 -0.45 -24.15
C PHE A 3 1.16 0.66 -25.19
N THR A 4 0.02 1.34 -25.27
CA THR A 4 -0.16 2.45 -26.20
C THR A 4 0.61 3.66 -25.64
N VAL A 5 1.05 4.58 -26.51
CA VAL A 5 1.72 5.84 -26.10
C VAL A 5 0.92 6.59 -25.02
N ILE A 6 -0.40 6.46 -25.05
CA ILE A 6 -1.33 7.01 -24.06
C ILE A 6 -1.10 6.40 -22.67
N ASP A 7 -0.89 5.09 -22.56
CA ASP A 7 -0.68 4.42 -21.27
C ASP A 7 0.64 4.86 -20.62
N TYR A 8 1.72 4.96 -21.41
CA TYR A 8 2.99 5.49 -20.94
C TYR A 8 2.87 6.96 -20.52
N SER A 9 2.09 7.77 -21.25
CA SER A 9 1.88 9.18 -20.91
C SER A 9 1.10 9.34 -19.59
N ILE A 10 0.08 8.52 -19.35
CA ILE A 10 -0.70 8.53 -18.10
C ILE A 10 0.17 8.05 -16.94
N PHE A 11 0.97 6.99 -17.14
CA PHE A 11 1.90 6.51 -16.13
C PHE A 11 2.91 7.60 -15.76
N ALA A 12 3.60 8.19 -16.74
CA ALA A 12 4.56 9.26 -16.51
C ALA A 12 3.91 10.47 -15.82
N LEU A 13 2.71 10.87 -16.22
CA LEU A 13 1.98 11.98 -15.60
C LEU A 13 1.62 11.69 -14.14
N LEU A 14 1.17 10.46 -13.83
CA LEU A 14 0.85 10.04 -12.47
C LEU A 14 2.09 10.02 -11.58
N LEU A 15 3.23 9.57 -12.13
CA LEU A 15 4.51 9.62 -11.43
C LEU A 15 4.98 11.05 -11.16
N VAL A 16 4.91 11.92 -12.16
CA VAL A 16 5.28 13.33 -12.02
C VAL A 16 4.38 14.02 -11.00
N LEU A 17 3.06 13.78 -11.02
CA LEU A 17 2.12 14.33 -10.04
C LEU A 17 2.41 13.83 -8.63
N SER A 18 2.58 12.53 -8.43
CA SER A 18 2.91 11.96 -7.11
C SER A 18 4.23 12.54 -6.58
N SER A 19 5.25 12.59 -7.44
CA SER A 19 6.56 13.17 -7.10
C SER A 19 6.48 14.65 -6.81
N ALA A 20 5.69 15.41 -7.57
CA ALA A 20 5.49 16.83 -7.38
C ALA A 20 4.77 17.12 -6.07
N ILE A 21 3.78 16.32 -5.67
CA ILE A 21 3.11 16.42 -4.36
C ILE A 21 4.11 16.13 -3.24
N GLY A 22 4.90 15.06 -3.37
CA GLY A 22 5.96 14.72 -2.42
C GLY A 22 7.00 15.84 -2.29
N LEU A 23 7.45 16.39 -3.42
CA LEU A 23 8.43 17.48 -3.46
C LEU A 23 7.85 18.81 -2.95
N PHE A 24 6.59 19.11 -3.26
CA PHE A 24 5.90 20.31 -2.79
C PHE A 24 5.76 20.31 -1.28
N TYR A 25 5.38 19.17 -0.68
CA TYR A 25 5.32 19.02 0.77
C TYR A 25 6.71 18.94 1.42
N ALA A 26 7.71 18.41 0.71
CA ALA A 26 9.11 18.42 1.14
C ALA A 26 9.70 19.84 1.18
N LEU A 27 9.40 20.66 0.19
CA LEU A 27 9.95 22.01 0.04
C LEU A 27 9.13 23.10 0.76
N SER A 28 7.82 22.91 0.91
CA SER A 28 6.93 23.83 1.65
C SER A 28 6.88 23.54 3.15
N GLY A 29 7.40 22.39 3.59
CA GLY A 29 7.58 22.09 5.00
C GLY A 29 8.69 22.94 5.59
N ASP A 30 8.46 23.54 6.76
CA ASP A 30 9.52 24.18 7.52
C ASP A 30 10.67 23.18 7.68
N ARG A 31 11.87 23.61 7.31
CA ARG A 31 13.03 22.76 7.01
C ARG A 31 13.20 21.76 8.16
N GLN A 32 12.95 20.47 7.96
CA GLN A 32 12.90 19.49 9.05
C GLN A 32 14.24 19.44 9.81
N ARG A 33 14.35 20.17 10.92
CA ARG A 33 15.62 20.36 11.64
C ARG A 33 15.95 19.21 12.59
N THR A 34 14.99 18.31 12.86
CA THR A 34 15.17 17.23 13.84
C THR A 34 14.82 15.86 13.25
N VAL A 35 15.62 14.85 13.63
CA VAL A 35 15.43 13.43 13.24
C VAL A 35 14.03 12.93 13.59
N GLN A 36 13.46 13.43 14.69
CA GLN A 36 12.13 13.08 15.14
C GLN A 36 11.03 13.62 14.22
N GLU A 37 11.22 14.79 13.61
CA GLU A 37 10.29 15.35 12.64
C GLU A 37 10.33 14.58 11.31
N PHE A 38 11.53 14.16 10.91
CA PHE A 38 11.76 13.35 9.71
C PHE A 38 11.15 11.95 9.82
N LEU A 39 11.35 11.28 10.96
CA LEU A 39 10.89 9.90 11.18
C LEU A 39 9.45 9.80 11.70
N LEU A 40 8.93 10.78 12.43
CA LEU A 40 7.61 10.68 13.08
C LEU A 40 6.59 11.72 12.60
N ALA A 41 6.94 12.59 11.64
CA ALA A 41 6.09 13.69 11.20
C ALA A 41 5.52 14.51 12.37
N ASN A 42 6.34 14.70 13.43
CA ASN A 42 6.01 15.40 14.68
C ASN A 42 4.76 14.86 15.43
N ARG A 43 4.28 13.66 15.10
CA ARG A 43 3.03 13.05 15.63
C ARG A 43 1.78 13.96 15.53
N ASN A 44 1.82 15.00 14.70
CA ASN A 44 0.76 16.01 14.56
C ASN A 44 -0.04 15.82 13.27
N MET A 45 0.07 14.63 12.65
CA MET A 45 -0.69 14.28 11.46
C MET A 45 -2.12 13.88 11.86
N GLY A 46 -3.10 14.31 11.07
CA GLY A 46 -4.49 13.87 11.25
C GLY A 46 -4.60 12.35 11.13
N PHE A 47 -5.58 11.76 11.83
CA PHE A 47 -5.77 10.31 11.85
C PHE A 47 -6.05 9.74 10.44
N LEU A 48 -6.74 10.50 9.59
CA LEU A 48 -7.22 10.05 8.29
C LEU A 48 -6.08 9.86 7.27
N PRO A 49 -5.16 10.83 7.07
CA PRO A 49 -3.96 10.62 6.25
C PRO A 49 -3.11 9.42 6.70
N VAL A 50 -2.93 9.25 8.01
CA VAL A 50 -2.15 8.13 8.57
C VAL A 50 -2.83 6.79 8.28
N ALA A 51 -4.14 6.69 8.51
CA ALA A 51 -4.90 5.48 8.22
C ALA A 51 -4.86 5.12 6.73
N LEU A 52 -5.00 6.11 5.84
CA LEU A 52 -4.92 5.90 4.40
C LEU A 52 -3.53 5.47 3.93
N SER A 53 -2.45 6.06 4.45
CA SER A 53 -1.09 5.62 4.13
C SER A 53 -0.78 4.22 4.66
N LEU A 54 -1.29 3.85 5.85
CA LEU A 54 -1.22 2.48 6.33
C LEU A 54 -1.95 1.52 5.39
N LEU A 55 -3.18 1.86 4.97
CA LEU A 55 -3.94 1.06 4.00
C LEU A 55 -3.21 0.95 2.65
N ALA A 56 -2.61 2.04 2.17
CA ALA A 56 -1.79 2.08 0.96
C ALA A 56 -0.65 1.06 1.03
N THR A 57 0.07 1.07 2.16
CA THR A 57 1.22 0.21 2.40
C THR A 57 0.82 -1.26 2.52
N PHE A 58 -0.35 -1.55 3.09
CA PHE A 58 -0.90 -2.90 3.13
C PHE A 58 -1.33 -3.40 1.74
N GLN A 59 -1.82 -2.51 0.87
CA GLN A 59 -2.34 -2.86 -0.44
C GLN A 59 -1.20 -2.98 -1.48
N SER A 60 -0.55 -4.14 -1.53
CA SER A 60 0.44 -4.45 -2.57
C SER A 60 -0.20 -4.62 -3.96
N ALA A 61 0.56 -4.40 -5.03
CA ALA A 61 0.14 -4.73 -6.41
C ALA A 61 -0.28 -6.20 -6.56
N VAL A 62 0.30 -7.08 -5.75
CA VAL A 62 -0.08 -8.50 -5.66
C VAL A 62 -1.51 -8.67 -5.17
N ALA A 63 -1.99 -7.86 -4.22
CA ALA A 63 -3.37 -7.95 -3.75
C ALA A 63 -4.36 -7.51 -4.83
N ILE A 64 -4.05 -6.46 -5.59
CA ILE A 64 -4.96 -5.90 -6.59
C ILE A 64 -5.16 -6.84 -7.78
N LEU A 65 -4.11 -7.53 -8.21
CA LEU A 65 -4.19 -8.51 -9.29
C LEU A 65 -4.53 -9.92 -8.79
N GLY A 66 -4.02 -10.28 -7.61
CA GLY A 66 -4.18 -11.59 -6.99
C GLY A 66 -5.60 -11.83 -6.51
N VAL A 67 -6.22 -10.89 -5.79
CA VAL A 67 -7.56 -11.07 -5.21
C VAL A 67 -8.62 -11.37 -6.28
N PRO A 68 -8.74 -10.60 -7.39
CA PRO A 68 -9.69 -10.94 -8.45
C PRO A 68 -9.38 -12.28 -9.12
N SER A 69 -8.09 -12.63 -9.28
CA SER A 69 -7.69 -13.92 -9.86
C SER A 69 -8.05 -15.10 -8.96
N GLU A 70 -7.96 -14.93 -7.65
CA GLU A 70 -8.33 -15.92 -6.65
C GLU A 70 -9.84 -16.10 -6.62
N ILE A 71 -10.60 -14.98 -6.58
CA ILE A 71 -12.06 -15.00 -6.65
C ILE A 71 -12.56 -15.63 -7.95
N TYR A 72 -11.85 -15.41 -9.06
CA TYR A 72 -12.21 -16.01 -10.34
C TYR A 72 -12.00 -17.54 -10.36
N ARG A 73 -11.02 -18.07 -9.62
CA ARG A 73 -10.68 -19.50 -9.59
C ARG A 73 -11.39 -20.29 -8.48
N PHE A 74 -11.48 -19.71 -7.28
CA PHE A 74 -11.99 -20.36 -6.06
C PHE A 74 -13.33 -19.79 -5.60
N GLY A 75 -13.89 -18.81 -6.32
CA GLY A 75 -15.20 -18.24 -6.03
C GLY A 75 -15.20 -17.24 -4.87
N THR A 76 -16.38 -17.01 -4.30
CA THR A 76 -16.62 -15.95 -3.31
C THR A 76 -16.09 -16.31 -1.91
N GLU A 77 -15.53 -17.51 -1.69
CA GLU A 77 -15.00 -17.95 -0.39
C GLU A 77 -13.90 -17.01 0.16
N TYR A 78 -13.17 -16.34 -0.73
CA TYR A 78 -12.17 -15.33 -0.37
C TYR A 78 -12.74 -14.20 0.53
N TRP A 79 -14.06 -13.95 0.51
CA TRP A 79 -14.70 -12.98 1.41
C TRP A 79 -14.52 -13.32 2.90
N PHE A 80 -14.50 -14.60 3.28
CA PHE A 80 -14.27 -15.01 4.66
C PHE A 80 -12.88 -14.61 5.16
N LEU A 81 -11.88 -14.66 4.28
CA LEU A 81 -10.54 -14.21 4.58
C LEU A 81 -10.52 -12.69 4.83
N GLY A 82 -11.25 -11.90 4.04
CA GLY A 82 -11.44 -10.46 4.29
C GLY A 82 -12.07 -10.16 5.65
N CYS A 83 -13.11 -10.89 6.05
CA CYS A 83 -13.72 -10.77 7.38
C CYS A 83 -12.75 -11.13 8.51
N SER A 84 -11.95 -12.18 8.34
CA SER A 84 -10.90 -12.57 9.30
C SER A 84 -9.83 -11.48 9.44
N TYR A 85 -9.43 -10.82 8.35
CA TYR A 85 -8.51 -9.68 8.38
C TYR A 85 -9.05 -8.50 9.19
N LEU A 86 -10.35 -8.17 9.06
CA LEU A 86 -10.98 -7.11 9.85
C LEU A 86 -10.93 -7.40 11.35
N LEU A 87 -11.25 -8.64 11.75
CA LEU A 87 -11.14 -9.08 13.15
C LEU A 87 -9.69 -9.12 13.63
N GLY A 88 -8.78 -9.56 12.77
CA GLY A 88 -7.34 -9.58 13.03
C GLY A 88 -6.76 -8.19 13.27
N LEU A 89 -7.34 -7.14 12.69
CA LEU A 89 -6.91 -5.75 12.89
C LEU A 89 -7.34 -5.14 14.24
N LEU A 90 -8.39 -5.66 14.86
CA LEU A 90 -8.87 -5.18 16.17
C LEU A 90 -7.85 -5.43 17.29
N ILE A 91 -7.16 -6.58 17.25
CA ILE A 91 -6.13 -6.94 18.24
C ILE A 91 -4.96 -5.95 18.24
N PRO A 92 -4.26 -5.68 17.11
CA PRO A 92 -3.21 -4.68 17.05
C PRO A 92 -3.72 -3.27 17.37
N ALA A 93 -4.93 -2.91 16.95
CA ALA A 93 -5.51 -1.60 17.24
C ALA A 93 -5.73 -1.35 18.74
N HIS A 94 -6.21 -2.34 19.50
CA HIS A 94 -6.53 -2.17 20.92
C HIS A 94 -5.40 -2.54 21.88
N ILE A 95 -4.49 -3.43 21.51
CA ILE A 95 -3.43 -3.92 22.40
C ILE A 95 -2.08 -3.31 22.03
N PHE A 96 -1.69 -3.44 20.77
CA PHE A 96 -0.33 -3.10 20.36
C PHE A 96 -0.15 -1.58 20.20
N VAL A 97 -1.08 -0.89 19.51
CA VAL A 97 -1.02 0.56 19.31
C VAL A 97 -0.88 1.33 20.64
N PRO A 98 -1.70 1.11 21.70
CA PRO A 98 -1.54 1.87 22.94
C PRO A 98 -0.24 1.55 23.67
N VAL A 99 0.27 0.33 23.60
CA VAL A 99 1.57 -0.05 24.17
C VAL A 99 2.69 0.70 23.45
N PHE A 100 2.75 0.64 22.12
CA PHE A 100 3.75 1.34 21.32
C PHE A 100 3.70 2.86 21.51
N TYR A 101 2.49 3.42 21.61
CA TYR A 101 2.31 4.86 21.81
C TYR A 101 2.82 5.31 23.20
N ARG A 102 2.59 4.52 24.25
CA ARG A 102 3.08 4.80 25.62
C ARG A 102 4.60 4.70 25.74
N LEU A 103 5.21 3.70 25.10
CA LEU A 103 6.68 3.51 25.14
C LEU A 103 7.45 4.57 24.35
N ARG A 104 6.78 5.40 23.53
CA ARG A 104 7.38 6.45 22.67
C ARG A 104 8.53 5.95 21.78
N ILE A 105 8.61 4.65 21.51
CA ILE A 105 9.67 4.08 20.68
C ILE A 105 9.54 4.53 19.23
N THR A 106 10.69 4.66 18.57
CA THR A 106 10.79 5.14 17.18
C THR A 106 10.75 4.00 16.19
N SER A 107 11.11 2.79 16.62
CA SER A 107 11.12 1.58 15.82
C SER A 107 10.47 0.42 16.57
N THR A 108 9.68 -0.39 15.87
CA THR A 108 9.09 -1.62 16.44
C THR A 108 10.17 -2.58 16.98
N TYR A 109 11.39 -2.55 16.40
CA TYR A 109 12.51 -3.37 16.86
C TYR A 109 13.13 -2.89 18.17
N GLU A 110 12.91 -1.64 18.56
CA GLU A 110 13.30 -1.11 19.87
C GLU A 110 12.54 -1.83 20.99
N TYR A 111 11.29 -2.24 20.73
CA TYR A 111 10.52 -3.07 21.66
C TYR A 111 11.15 -4.46 21.85
N LEU A 112 11.68 -5.06 20.77
CA LEU A 112 12.38 -6.35 20.84
C LEU A 112 13.66 -6.26 21.68
N GLU A 113 14.37 -5.14 21.63
CA GLU A 113 15.53 -4.89 22.50
C GLU A 113 15.12 -4.71 23.97
N LEU A 114 14.06 -3.93 24.25
CA LEU A 114 13.56 -3.71 25.60
C LEU A 114 12.99 -4.98 26.25
N ARG A 115 12.40 -5.87 25.46
CA ARG A 115 11.76 -7.09 25.97
C ARG A 115 12.70 -8.29 26.05
N PHE A 116 13.60 -8.45 25.08
CA PHE A 116 14.47 -9.62 24.98
C PHE A 116 15.93 -9.26 25.19
N ASN A 117 16.60 -8.76 24.15
CA ASN A 117 18.01 -8.36 24.15
C ASN A 117 18.40 -7.77 22.79
N LYS A 118 19.54 -7.05 22.76
CA LYS A 118 20.09 -6.40 21.56
C LYS A 118 20.38 -7.37 20.40
N THR A 119 20.74 -8.62 20.71
CA THR A 119 20.97 -9.68 19.71
C THR A 119 19.71 -9.97 18.88
N VAL A 120 18.54 -10.04 19.52
CA VAL A 120 17.26 -10.31 18.85
C VAL A 120 16.86 -9.13 17.95
N ARG A 121 17.15 -7.89 18.37
CA ARG A 121 16.94 -6.69 17.53
C ARG A 121 17.77 -6.76 16.24
N VAL A 122 19.04 -7.14 16.34
CA VAL A 122 19.93 -7.25 15.18
C VAL A 122 19.46 -8.35 14.23
N PHE A 123 19.13 -9.53 14.74
CA PHE A 123 18.59 -10.61 13.90
C PHE A 123 17.27 -10.22 13.22
N GLY A 124 16.34 -9.59 13.95
CA GLY A 124 15.07 -9.14 13.37
C GLY A 124 15.24 -8.07 12.28
N THR A 125 16.20 -7.16 12.46
CA THR A 125 16.52 -6.12 11.47
C THR A 125 17.17 -6.73 10.23
N ILE A 126 18.10 -7.67 10.41
CA ILE A 126 18.78 -8.37 9.30
C ILE A 126 17.76 -9.14 8.46
N THR A 127 16.87 -9.93 9.09
CA THR A 127 15.84 -10.69 8.37
C THR A 127 14.94 -9.79 7.53
N PHE A 128 14.54 -8.63 8.06
CA PHE A 128 13.71 -7.68 7.31
C PHE A 128 14.43 -7.04 6.12
N ILE A 129 15.71 -6.65 6.31
CA ILE A 129 16.54 -6.10 5.23
C ILE A 129 16.70 -7.12 4.10
N PHE A 130 16.85 -8.41 4.41
CA PHE A 130 16.94 -9.47 3.41
C PHE A 130 15.59 -9.78 2.73
N GLN A 131 14.46 -9.64 3.44
CA GLN A 131 13.14 -9.92 2.89
C GLN A 131 12.70 -8.86 1.85
N MET A 132 13.04 -7.59 2.07
CA MET A 132 12.65 -6.48 1.18
C MET A 132 13.07 -6.64 -0.29
N PRO A 133 14.32 -6.99 -0.64
CA PRO A 133 14.73 -7.15 -2.05
C PRO A 133 14.19 -8.43 -2.69
N LEU A 134 13.83 -9.47 -1.92
CA LEU A 134 13.31 -10.73 -2.46
C LEU A 134 11.87 -10.62 -2.99
N SER A 135 11.11 -9.60 -2.58
CA SER A 135 9.74 -9.37 -3.07
C SER A 135 9.68 -8.55 -4.37
N LEU A 136 10.82 -8.15 -4.95
CA LEU A 136 10.87 -7.51 -6.25
C LEU A 136 10.57 -8.58 -7.33
N PRO A 137 9.50 -8.41 -8.15
CA PRO A 137 9.19 -9.36 -9.20
C PRO A 137 10.29 -9.36 -10.25
N VAL A 138 11.15 -10.37 -10.22
CA VAL A 138 12.22 -10.62 -11.21
C VAL A 138 11.62 -11.21 -12.48
N THR A 139 10.87 -10.41 -13.25
CA THR A 139 10.44 -10.78 -14.60
C THR A 139 10.45 -9.56 -15.53
N GLY A 140 11.41 -9.52 -16.47
CA GLY A 140 11.40 -8.62 -17.62
C GLY A 140 12.49 -7.54 -17.63
N PHE A 141 13.27 -7.48 -18.71
CA PHE A 141 14.34 -6.49 -18.93
C PHE A 141 13.79 -5.05 -19.10
N ASP A 142 12.53 -4.90 -19.52
CA ASP A 142 11.83 -3.60 -19.63
C ASP A 142 11.30 -3.11 -18.26
N LEU A 143 10.91 -4.04 -17.37
CA LEU A 143 10.43 -3.75 -16.02
C LEU A 143 11.52 -3.13 -15.15
N TRP A 144 12.79 -3.51 -15.36
CA TRP A 144 13.93 -2.97 -14.64
C TRP A 144 14.06 -1.45 -14.81
N SER A 145 13.82 -0.92 -16.00
CA SER A 145 13.93 0.54 -16.25
C SER A 145 12.85 1.33 -15.49
N ALA A 146 11.62 0.82 -15.47
CA ALA A 146 10.50 1.40 -14.73
C ALA A 146 10.72 1.30 -13.21
N VAL A 147 11.19 0.15 -12.72
CA VAL A 147 11.47 -0.07 -11.29
C VAL A 147 12.62 0.81 -10.82
N LEU A 148 13.69 0.95 -11.61
CA LEU A 148 14.84 1.78 -11.24
C LEU A 148 14.47 3.27 -11.23
N THR A 149 13.71 3.72 -12.23
CA THR A 149 13.21 5.10 -12.31
C THR A 149 12.27 5.39 -11.13
N MET A 150 11.34 4.48 -10.84
CA MET A 150 10.43 4.59 -9.69
C MET A 150 11.16 4.60 -8.36
N GLY A 151 12.09 3.67 -8.16
CA GLY A 151 12.90 3.58 -6.95
C GLY A 151 13.72 4.84 -6.73
N LEU A 152 14.33 5.39 -7.79
CA LEU A 152 15.11 6.61 -7.73
C LEU A 152 14.25 7.82 -7.36
N VAL A 153 13.11 8.00 -8.06
CA VAL A 153 12.16 9.08 -7.78
C VAL A 153 11.59 8.97 -6.36
N CYS A 154 11.21 7.75 -5.94
CA CYS A 154 10.74 7.46 -4.58
C CYS A 154 11.78 7.81 -3.52
N THR A 155 13.02 7.41 -3.74
CA THR A 155 14.13 7.70 -2.85
C THR A 155 14.36 9.21 -2.75
N LEU A 156 14.32 9.94 -3.87
CA LEU A 156 14.55 11.39 -3.91
C LEU A 156 13.48 12.16 -3.13
N TYR A 157 12.18 11.92 -3.36
CA TYR A 157 11.16 12.65 -2.59
C TYR A 157 11.10 12.20 -1.12
N THR A 158 11.41 10.94 -0.82
CA THR A 158 11.44 10.42 0.56
C THR A 158 12.58 11.02 1.36
N THR A 159 13.77 11.13 0.76
CA THR A 159 14.95 11.74 1.40
C THR A 159 14.79 13.23 1.61
N LEU A 160 14.07 13.93 0.72
CA LEU A 160 13.84 15.37 0.84
C LEU A 160 12.66 15.71 1.77
N GLY A 161 11.60 14.90 1.79
CA GLY A 161 10.33 15.23 2.47
C GLY A 161 10.02 14.45 3.76
N GLY A 162 10.81 13.42 4.07
CA GLY A 162 10.60 12.57 5.24
C GLY A 162 9.26 11.84 5.23
N LEU A 163 8.87 11.29 6.40
CA LEU A 163 7.63 10.51 6.53
C LEU A 163 6.38 11.32 6.15
N LYS A 164 6.41 12.65 6.35
CA LYS A 164 5.27 13.52 6.05
C LYS A 164 4.94 13.56 4.56
N ALA A 165 5.96 13.70 3.71
CA ALA A 165 5.77 13.67 2.27
C ALA A 165 5.28 12.30 1.80
N VAL A 166 5.86 11.22 2.34
CA VAL A 166 5.45 9.84 2.00
C VAL A 166 3.97 9.60 2.31
N ILE A 167 3.49 10.01 3.49
CA ILE A 167 2.07 9.83 3.84
C ILE A 167 1.15 10.57 2.86
N TRP A 168 1.50 11.79 2.44
CA TRP A 168 0.68 12.55 1.49
C TRP A 168 0.71 11.96 0.07
N THR A 169 1.86 11.46 -0.39
CA THR A 169 1.94 10.74 -1.66
C THR A 169 1.12 9.44 -1.61
N ASP A 170 1.16 8.72 -0.50
CA ASP A 170 0.39 7.49 -0.31
C ASP A 170 -1.12 7.74 -0.33
N VAL A 171 -1.58 8.83 0.32
CA VAL A 171 -3.00 9.23 0.32
C VAL A 171 -3.49 9.48 -1.11
N PHE A 172 -2.73 10.27 -1.88
CA PHE A 172 -3.05 10.55 -3.27
C PHE A 172 -3.07 9.26 -4.10
N GLN A 173 -2.04 8.44 -3.97
CA GLN A 173 -1.90 7.20 -4.72
C GLN A 173 -3.04 6.21 -4.39
N THR A 174 -3.41 6.08 -3.12
CA THR A 174 -4.53 5.23 -2.68
C THR A 174 -5.85 5.69 -3.28
N LEU A 175 -6.09 7.00 -3.31
CA LEU A 175 -7.31 7.56 -3.88
C LEU A 175 -7.40 7.28 -5.38
N VAL A 176 -6.29 7.45 -6.10
CA VAL A 176 -6.22 7.15 -7.54
C VAL A 176 -6.41 5.66 -7.80
N MET A 177 -5.78 4.79 -7.00
CA MET A 177 -5.93 3.33 -7.11
C MET A 177 -7.37 2.89 -6.85
N PHE A 178 -8.02 3.44 -5.82
CA PHE A 178 -9.42 3.17 -5.52
C PHE A 178 -10.35 3.65 -6.64
N ALA A 179 -10.14 4.86 -7.16
CA ALA A 179 -10.91 5.38 -8.30
C ALA A 179 -10.74 4.51 -9.54
N GLY A 180 -9.52 4.02 -9.82
CA GLY A 180 -9.24 3.10 -10.90
C GLY A 180 -9.99 1.78 -10.76
N GLN A 181 -10.02 1.19 -9.57
CA GLN A 181 -10.78 -0.03 -9.30
C GLN A 181 -12.29 0.16 -9.52
N VAL A 182 -12.85 1.25 -8.99
CA VAL A 182 -14.28 1.59 -9.20
C VAL A 182 -14.57 1.76 -10.69
N ALA A 183 -13.71 2.45 -11.43
CA ALA A 183 -13.86 2.63 -12.87
C ALA A 183 -13.85 1.30 -13.63
N VAL A 184 -12.94 0.39 -13.28
CA VAL A 184 -12.87 -0.95 -13.87
C VAL A 184 -14.15 -1.75 -13.59
N ILE A 185 -14.67 -1.69 -12.36
CA ILE A 185 -15.93 -2.36 -11.99
C ILE A 185 -17.11 -1.80 -12.78
N VAL A 186 -17.23 -0.47 -12.88
CA VAL A 186 -18.34 0.20 -13.60
C VAL A 186 -18.29 -0.10 -15.09
N VAL A 187 -17.14 0.08 -15.74
CA VAL A 187 -16.97 -0.19 -17.18
C VAL A 187 -17.13 -1.68 -17.48
N GLY A 188 -16.60 -2.54 -16.61
CA GLY A 188 -16.78 -3.99 -16.71
C GLY A 188 -18.26 -4.39 -16.64
N ALA A 189 -18.99 -3.86 -15.66
CA ALA A 189 -20.42 -4.12 -15.51
C ALA A 189 -21.23 -3.60 -16.71
N GLN A 190 -20.89 -2.43 -17.25
CA GLN A 190 -21.55 -1.88 -18.43
C GLN A 190 -21.31 -2.76 -19.68
N ARG A 191 -20.08 -3.24 -19.91
CA ARG A 191 -19.76 -4.11 -21.05
C ARG A 191 -20.48 -5.45 -21.00
N VAL A 192 -20.74 -5.99 -19.81
CA VAL A 192 -21.47 -7.25 -19.64
C VAL A 192 -23.00 -7.07 -19.79
N GLY A 193 -23.50 -5.84 -19.83
CA GLY A 193 -24.94 -5.54 -19.95
C GLY A 193 -25.63 -5.25 -18.61
N GLY A 194 -24.88 -4.83 -17.60
CA GLY A 194 -25.35 -4.39 -16.29
C GLY A 194 -24.94 -5.31 -15.14
N MET A 195 -24.88 -4.75 -13.93
CA MET A 195 -24.46 -5.46 -12.71
C MET A 195 -25.35 -6.67 -12.38
N ALA A 196 -26.63 -6.59 -12.73
CA ALA A 196 -27.58 -7.69 -12.57
C ALA A 196 -27.21 -8.93 -13.43
N ARG A 197 -26.64 -8.72 -14.61
CA ARG A 197 -26.18 -9.81 -15.47
C ARG A 197 -24.85 -10.38 -14.98
N VAL A 198 -23.97 -9.54 -14.43
CA VAL A 198 -22.74 -9.99 -13.75
C VAL A 198 -23.07 -10.93 -12.60
N TRP A 199 -24.04 -10.56 -11.75
CA TRP A 199 -24.46 -11.39 -10.62
C TRP A 199 -25.05 -12.73 -11.06
N ARG A 200 -25.95 -12.73 -12.05
CA ARG A 200 -26.53 -13.97 -12.61
C ARG A 200 -25.48 -14.87 -13.25
N LEU A 201 -24.47 -14.30 -13.91
CA LEU A 201 -23.39 -15.09 -14.52
C LEU A 201 -22.50 -15.72 -13.43
N ALA A 202 -22.21 -14.97 -12.36
CA ALA A 202 -21.47 -15.50 -11.21
C ALA A 202 -22.23 -16.63 -10.50
N GLU A 203 -23.56 -16.52 -10.41
CA GLU A 203 -24.44 -17.55 -9.85
C GLU A 203 -24.47 -18.80 -10.72
N GLN A 204 -24.60 -18.64 -12.05
CA GLN A 204 -24.61 -19.75 -13.02
C GLN A 204 -23.27 -20.50 -13.10
N GLU A 205 -22.14 -19.82 -12.90
CA GLU A 205 -20.83 -20.44 -12.85
C GLU A 205 -20.49 -21.05 -11.48
N GLY A 206 -21.43 -21.07 -10.53
CA GLY A 206 -21.22 -21.61 -9.18
C GLY A 206 -20.19 -20.83 -8.37
N LYS A 207 -19.89 -19.59 -8.75
CA LYS A 207 -18.87 -18.76 -8.07
C LYS A 207 -19.40 -18.15 -6.77
N ILE A 208 -20.71 -18.22 -6.51
CA ILE A 208 -21.39 -17.73 -5.28
C ILE A 208 -21.63 -18.89 -4.27
N SER A 209 -20.78 -19.92 -4.25
CA SER A 209 -21.01 -21.15 -3.47
C SER A 209 -20.72 -21.05 -1.95
N GLY A 210 -20.94 -19.89 -1.32
CA GLY A 210 -20.67 -19.69 0.11
C GLY A 210 -21.84 -19.12 0.93
N ILE A 211 -23.04 -19.02 0.34
CA ILE A 211 -24.24 -18.46 0.99
C ILE A 211 -25.45 -19.42 0.91
N GLU A 212 -25.20 -20.72 0.71
CA GLU A 212 -26.18 -21.80 0.88
C GLU A 212 -25.73 -22.78 1.97
#